data_AF-A0A317C4J7-F1
#
_entry.id   AF-A0A317C4J7-F1
#
_cell.length_a   1.000
_cell.length_b   1.000
_cell.length_c   1.000
_cell.angle_alpha   90.00
_cell.angle_beta   90.00
_cell.angle_gamma   90.00
#
_symmetry.space_group_name_H-M   'P 1'
#
loop_
_entity.id
_entity.type
_entity.pdbx_description
1 polymer ?
#
loop_
_entity_poly.entity_id
_entity_poly.type
_entity_poly.pdbx_seq_one_letter_code
_entity_poly.pdbx_strand_id
1 'polypeptide(L)'
;MTKFFIEQIDAPNEIIEQLKSLSQDIKFHREVTKGGNGYLFFGENRILKIKVAVKFYYWGGEEKYHAEPSTLATINSPHVLNVQNAGLIDGEWAYFVTPYCEIW
;
A
#
# COMPACT_ATOMS: atom_id res chain seq x y z
N MET A 1 20.14 11.55 3.30
CA MET A 1 18.73 11.12 3.26
C MET A 1 18.13 11.62 1.96
N THR A 2 17.87 10.72 1.02
CA THR A 2 17.25 11.06 -0.26
C THR A 2 15.80 11.47 0.01
N LYS A 3 15.39 12.66 -0.44
CA LYS A 3 13.99 13.07 -0.36
C LYS A 3 13.18 12.13 -1.26
N PHE A 4 12.15 11.50 -0.71
CA PHE A 4 11.18 10.73 -1.48
C PHE A 4 10.25 11.73 -2.17
N PHE A 5 10.25 11.75 -3.52
CA PHE A 5 9.43 12.67 -4.30
C PHE A 5 8.31 11.89 -4.97
N ILE A 6 7.09 12.05 -4.44
CA ILE A 6 5.90 11.33 -4.93
C ILE A 6 5.63 11.63 -6.42
N GLU A 7 5.94 12.85 -6.87
CA GLU A 7 5.72 13.30 -8.25
C GLU A 7 6.67 12.69 -9.28
N GLN A 8 7.73 12.01 -8.84
CA GLN A 8 8.72 11.36 -9.73
C GLN A 8 8.56 9.84 -9.78
N ILE A 9 7.48 9.32 -9.18
CA ILE A 9 7.15 7.90 -9.18
C ILE A 9 6.62 7.49 -10.55
N ASP A 10 7.15 6.39 -11.09
CA ASP A 10 6.68 5.79 -12.35
C ASP A 10 5.46 4.89 -12.09
N ALA A 11 4.33 5.51 -11.72
CA ALA A 11 3.06 4.85 -11.44
C ALA A 11 1.87 5.58 -12.10
N PRO A 12 0.73 4.91 -12.31
CA PRO A 12 -0.51 5.55 -12.72
C PRO A 12 -0.86 6.78 -11.88
N ASN A 13 -1.44 7.80 -12.52
CA ASN A 13 -1.79 9.07 -11.87
C ASN A 13 -2.71 8.86 -10.65
N GLU A 14 -3.60 7.88 -10.72
CA GLU A 14 -4.52 7.51 -9.65
C GLU A 14 -3.77 7.07 -8.38
N ILE A 15 -2.67 6.32 -8.56
CA ILE A 15 -1.80 5.90 -7.47
C ILE A 15 -1.02 7.10 -6.90
N ILE A 16 -0.52 7.98 -7.78
CA ILE A 16 0.20 9.19 -7.37
C ILE A 16 -0.69 10.11 -6.52
N GLU A 17 -1.93 10.35 -6.95
CA GLU A 17 -2.88 11.17 -6.20
C GLU A 17 -3.27 10.51 -4.87
N GLN A 18 -3.49 9.20 -4.85
CA GLN A 18 -3.75 8.49 -3.60
C GLN A 18 -2.55 8.53 -2.65
N LEU A 19 -1.31 8.42 -3.16
CA LEU A 19 -0.09 8.59 -2.36
C LEU A 19 0.01 9.99 -1.76
N LYS A 20 -0.34 11.04 -2.51
CA LYS A 20 -0.40 12.41 -1.98
C LYS A 20 -1.41 12.51 -0.84
N SER A 21 -2.60 11.93 -1.00
CA SER A 21 -3.61 11.87 0.07
C SER A 21 -3.09 11.14 1.31
N LEU A 22 -2.57 9.93 1.15
CA LEU A 22 -2.00 9.13 2.23
C LEU A 22 -0.76 9.77 2.88
N SER A 23 -0.06 10.69 2.19
CA SER A 23 1.13 11.36 2.73
C SER A 23 0.85 12.27 3.94
N GLN A 24 -0.42 12.64 4.12
CA GLN A 24 -0.90 13.36 5.30
C GLN A 24 -0.71 12.52 6.56
N ASP A 25 -0.97 11.22 6.47
CA ASP A 25 -0.89 10.27 7.60
C ASP A 25 0.42 9.46 7.60
N ILE A 26 0.99 9.20 6.42
CA ILE A 26 2.13 8.31 6.23
C ILE A 26 3.32 9.10 5.67
N LYS A 27 4.46 9.04 6.34
CA LYS A 27 5.72 9.55 5.81
C LYS A 27 6.39 8.49 4.94
N PHE A 28 6.12 8.51 3.64
CA PHE A 28 6.76 7.60 2.69
C PHE A 28 8.25 7.89 2.52
N HIS A 29 9.04 6.83 2.40
CA HIS A 29 10.50 6.92 2.26
C HIS A 29 11.11 5.90 1.31
N ARG A 30 10.35 4.90 0.83
CA ARG A 30 10.84 3.91 -0.13
C ARG A 30 9.70 3.42 -1.03
N GLU A 31 10.04 3.22 -2.29
CA GLU A 31 9.23 2.50 -3.27
C GLU A 31 9.94 1.20 -3.65
N VAL A 32 9.18 0.15 -3.91
CA VAL A 32 9.64 -1.09 -4.52
C VAL A 32 8.71 -1.42 -5.69
N THR A 33 9.19 -1.20 -6.90
CA THR A 33 8.51 -1.56 -8.17
C THR A 33 8.73 -3.02 -8.57
N LYS A 34 9.46 -3.79 -7.75
CA LYS A 34 9.78 -5.20 -8.03
C LYS A 34 8.64 -6.12 -7.59
N GLY A 35 7.59 -6.20 -8.37
CA GLY A 35 6.48 -7.14 -8.20
C GLY A 35 5.58 -7.17 -9.42
N GLY A 36 5.27 -8.37 -9.94
CA GLY A 36 4.60 -8.52 -11.24
C GLY A 36 3.16 -8.01 -11.36
N ASN A 37 2.53 -7.51 -10.28
CA ASN A 37 1.08 -7.17 -10.26
C ASN A 37 0.72 -5.94 -9.38
N GLY A 38 1.65 -5.04 -9.04
CA GLY A 38 1.30 -3.89 -8.21
C GLY A 38 2.45 -3.02 -7.73
N TYR A 39 2.12 -1.88 -7.10
CA TYR A 39 3.07 -0.91 -6.59
C TYR A 39 3.17 -1.02 -5.07
N LEU A 40 4.40 -1.07 -4.54
CA LEU A 40 4.63 -1.22 -3.10
C LEU A 40 5.42 -0.04 -2.55
N PHE A 41 4.86 0.62 -1.54
CA PHE A 41 5.47 1.76 -0.87
C PHE A 41 5.64 1.48 0.61
N PHE A 42 6.72 2.01 1.18
CA PHE A 42 7.00 1.91 2.60
C PHE A 42 7.09 3.30 3.22
N GLY A 43 6.55 3.40 4.41
CA GLY A 43 6.54 4.63 5.17
C GLY A 43 6.38 4.38 6.66
N GLU A 44 6.25 5.48 7.39
CA GLU A 44 5.93 5.47 8.81
C GLU A 44 4.59 6.17 9.02
N ASN A 45 3.64 5.51 9.68
CA ASN A 45 2.41 6.17 10.11
C ASN A 45 2.75 7.21 11.19
N ARG A 46 2.41 8.49 10.94
CA ARG A 46 2.81 9.63 11.77
C ARG A 46 2.17 9.61 13.15
N ILE A 47 0.99 9.01 13.29
CA ILE A 47 0.23 8.95 14.56
C ILE A 47 0.68 7.74 15.36
N LEU A 48 0.66 6.56 14.74
CA LEU A 48 0.96 5.28 15.39
C LEU A 48 2.46 5.05 15.58
N LYS A 49 3.33 5.80 14.88
CA LYS A 49 4.80 5.65 14.90
C LYS A 49 5.27 4.24 14.52
N ILE A 50 4.49 3.55 13.70
CA ILE A 50 4.82 2.23 13.18
C ILE A 50 5.21 2.31 11.70
N LYS A 51 6.16 1.46 11.30
CA LYS A 51 6.51 1.27 9.89
C LYS A 51 5.40 0.48 9.21
N VAL A 52 5.01 0.92 8.03
CA VAL A 52 3.92 0.35 7.25
C VAL A 52 4.35 0.08 5.81
N ALA A 53 3.69 -0.90 5.19
CA ALA A 53 3.76 -1.19 3.78
C ALA A 53 2.38 -0.95 3.15
N VAL A 54 2.34 -0.17 2.07
CA VAL A 54 1.14 0.14 1.30
C VAL A 54 1.28 -0.51 -0.07
N LYS A 55 0.45 -1.51 -0.35
CA LYS A 55 0.43 -2.22 -1.64
C LYS A 55 -0.78 -1.76 -2.43
N PHE A 56 -0.53 -1.27 -3.64
CA PHE A 56 -1.52 -0.96 -4.66
C PHE A 56 -1.59 -2.13 -5.64
N TYR A 57 -2.79 -2.53 -6.01
CA TYR A 57 -3.03 -3.64 -6.93
C TYR A 57 -4.17 -3.29 -7.90
N TYR A 58 -4.03 -3.77 -9.13
CA TYR A 58 -5.04 -3.63 -10.16
C TYR A 58 -6.09 -4.72 -9.98
N TRP A 59 -7.37 -4.35 -10.01
CA TRP A 59 -8.49 -5.28 -9.88
C TRP A 59 -9.44 -5.23 -11.09
N GLY A 60 -9.16 -4.38 -12.09
CA GLY A 60 -9.82 -4.42 -13.40
C GLY A 60 -11.35 -4.31 -13.39
N GLY A 61 -11.92 -3.68 -12.36
CA GLY A 61 -13.37 -3.55 -12.23
C GLY A 61 -14.11 -4.85 -11.90
N GLU A 62 -13.41 -5.98 -11.70
CA GLU A 62 -14.04 -7.26 -11.37
C GLU A 62 -13.84 -7.61 -9.88
N GLU A 63 -14.94 -7.76 -9.13
CA GLU A 63 -14.91 -8.09 -7.70
C GLU A 63 -14.08 -9.34 -7.37
N LYS A 64 -13.97 -10.29 -8.31
CA LYS A 64 -13.17 -11.50 -8.15
C LYS A 64 -11.68 -11.22 -7.87
N TYR A 65 -11.16 -10.06 -8.28
CA TYR A 65 -9.78 -9.65 -8.02
C TYR A 65 -9.59 -8.91 -6.68
N HIS A 66 -10.67 -8.57 -5.95
CA HIS A 66 -10.59 -8.17 -4.53
C HIS A 66 -10.39 -9.36 -3.58
N ALA A 67 -10.36 -10.59 -4.11
CA ALA A 67 -10.26 -11.79 -3.29
C ALA A 67 -9.00 -11.84 -2.41
N GLU A 68 -7.86 -11.29 -2.86
CA GLU A 68 -6.59 -11.34 -2.10
C GLU A 68 -6.68 -10.58 -0.76
N PRO A 69 -7.00 -9.26 -0.70
CA PRO A 69 -7.08 -8.54 0.57
C PRO A 69 -8.26 -8.95 1.45
N SER A 70 -9.42 -9.29 0.89
CA SER A 70 -10.56 -9.78 1.68
C SER A 70 -10.22 -11.11 2.35
N THR A 71 -9.60 -12.05 1.62
CA THR A 71 -9.16 -13.33 2.19
C THR A 71 -8.08 -13.11 3.25
N LEU A 72 -7.08 -12.27 2.97
CA LEU A 72 -6.02 -11.96 3.92
C LEU A 72 -6.58 -11.36 5.23
N ALA A 73 -7.56 -10.47 5.14
CA ALA A 73 -8.20 -9.85 6.30
C ALA A 73 -9.00 -10.84 7.18
N THR A 74 -9.43 -11.98 6.63
CA THR A 74 -10.11 -13.03 7.43
C THR A 74 -9.16 -13.87 8.28
N ILE A 75 -7.85 -13.82 8.00
CA ILE A 75 -6.87 -14.67 8.67
C ILE A 75 -6.31 -13.94 9.89
N ASN A 76 -6.71 -14.38 11.08
CA ASN A 76 -6.12 -13.90 12.33
C ASN A 76 -5.06 -14.89 12.83
N SER A 77 -3.79 -14.61 12.58
CA SER A 77 -2.67 -15.45 12.99
C SER A 77 -1.43 -14.59 13.26
N PRO A 78 -0.60 -14.91 14.27
CA PRO A 78 0.66 -14.20 14.52
C PRO A 78 1.69 -14.36 13.39
N HIS A 79 1.46 -15.29 12.45
CA HIS A 79 2.33 -15.55 11.30
C HIS A 79 1.78 -15.02 9.98
N VAL A 80 0.67 -14.30 10.01
CA VAL A 80 0.05 -13.70 8.82
C VAL A 80 -0.07 -12.20 9.01
N LEU A 81 0.28 -11.43 7.99
CA LEU A 81 0.21 -9.98 8.03
C LEU A 81 -1.24 -9.53 8.14
N ASN A 82 -1.54 -8.78 9.20
CA ASN A 82 -2.85 -8.18 9.37
C ASN A 82 -3.01 -6.95 8.45
N VAL A 83 -4.17 -6.87 7.79
CA VAL A 83 -4.57 -5.70 7.00
C VAL A 83 -5.07 -4.62 7.95
N GLN A 84 -4.33 -3.51 8.05
CA GLN A 84 -4.66 -2.38 8.94
C GLN A 84 -5.65 -1.41 8.31
N ASN A 85 -5.60 -1.30 6.98
CA ASN A 85 -6.48 -0.43 6.21
C ASN A 85 -6.57 -0.97 4.77
N ALA A 86 -7.69 -0.71 4.10
CA ALA A 86 -7.85 -0.98 2.68
C ALA A 86 -8.79 0.07 2.08
N GLY A 87 -8.58 0.41 0.82
CA GLY A 87 -9.41 1.40 0.14
C GLY A 87 -9.42 1.17 -1.37
N LEU A 88 -10.50 1.63 -1.98
CA LEU A 88 -10.60 1.76 -3.43
C LEU A 88 -9.95 3.07 -3.86
N ILE A 89 -9.37 3.05 -5.04
CA ILE A 89 -8.89 4.22 -5.76
C ILE A 89 -9.80 4.34 -6.97
N ASP A 90 -10.03 5.56 -7.44
CA ASP A 90 -10.85 5.77 -8.63
C ASP A 90 -10.40 4.87 -9.80
N GLY A 91 -11.35 4.37 -10.57
CA GLY A 91 -11.13 3.39 -11.63
C GLY A 91 -10.92 1.94 -11.13
N GLU A 92 -9.83 1.31 -11.59
CA GLU A 92 -9.58 -0.13 -11.49
C GLU A 92 -8.46 -0.49 -10.51
N TRP A 93 -8.12 0.44 -9.60
CA TRP A 93 -7.06 0.28 -8.61
C TRP A 93 -7.61 0.23 -7.19
N ALA A 94 -6.90 -0.48 -6.33
CA ALA A 94 -7.18 -0.53 -4.90
C ALA A 94 -5.88 -0.64 -4.12
N TYR A 95 -5.93 -0.37 -2.82
CA TYR A 95 -4.78 -0.50 -1.94
C TYR A 95 -5.12 -1.16 -0.62
N PHE A 96 -4.09 -1.69 0.03
CA PHE A 96 -4.17 -2.10 1.42
C PHE A 96 -2.86 -1.80 2.16
N VAL A 97 -2.96 -1.65 3.48
CA VAL A 97 -1.88 -1.29 4.39
C VAL A 97 -1.63 -2.42 5.36
N THR A 98 -0.37 -2.76 5.57
CA THR A 98 0.08 -3.77 6.54
C THR A 98 1.25 -3.23 7.38
N PRO A 99 1.53 -3.82 8.54
CA PRO A 99 2.79 -3.57 9.24
C PRO A 99 3.98 -3.92 8.34
N TYR A 100 5.02 -3.10 8.39
CA TYR A 100 6.28 -3.44 7.74
C TYR A 100 7.02 -4.51 8.56
N CYS A 101 7.32 -5.65 7.93
CA CYS A 101 8.21 -6.66 8.51
C CYS A 101 9.66 -6.22 8.35
N GLU A 102 10.30 -5.84 9.45
CA GLU A 102 11.75 -5.68 9.47
C GLU A 102 12.38 -7.06 9.55
N ILE A 103 13.35 -7.35 8.68
CA ILE A 103 14.22 -8.51 8.87
C ILE A 103 15.08 -8.17 10.10
N TRP A 104 14.96 -8.98 11.15
CA TRP A 104 15.77 -8.89 12.37
C TRP A 104 17.23 -9.23 12.08
#